data_AF-A0AAN6TK97-F1
#
_entry.id   AF-A0AAN6TK97-F1
#
_cell.length_a   1.000
_cell.length_b   1.000
_cell.length_c   1.000
_cell.angle_alpha   90.00
_cell.angle_beta   90.00
_cell.angle_gamma   90.00
#
_symmetry.space_group_name_H-M   'P 1'
#
loop_
_entity.id
_entity.type
_entity.pdbx_description
1 polymer ?
#
loop_
_entity_poly.entity_id
_entity_poly.type
_entity_poly.pdbx_seq_one_letter_code
_entity_poly.pdbx_strand_id
1 'polypeptide(L)'
;MASFDELFVPLPAFRTAVCREHRTAVTAKSVARHVNSHHGHLAACTRRCIVEEASALHGNGCWPAIYMTDIRFPDQVIPVIDSLPVWSDGKRCVQCGHIRRTRQDIQKHCRLEHGWANPRRRGGKPGGRGRPAG
;
A
#
# COMPACT_ATOMS: atom_id res chain seq x y z
N MET A 1 -25.29 -14.26 0.98
CA MET A 1 -24.71 -13.22 0.09
C MET A 1 -23.59 -12.59 0.89
N ALA A 2 -22.37 -12.55 0.36
CA ALA A 2 -21.27 -11.93 1.09
C ALA A 2 -21.52 -10.42 1.21
N SER A 3 -21.48 -9.89 2.44
CA SER A 3 -21.66 -8.46 2.72
C SER A 3 -20.32 -7.78 2.96
N PHE A 4 -20.32 -6.45 3.00
CA PHE A 4 -19.11 -5.67 3.27
C PHE A 4 -18.47 -6.04 4.62
N ASP A 5 -19.26 -6.18 5.69
CA ASP A 5 -18.76 -6.46 7.06
C ASP A 5 -18.12 -7.85 7.21
N GLU A 6 -18.48 -8.81 6.34
CA GLU A 6 -17.85 -10.12 6.27
C GLU A 6 -16.43 -10.03 5.72
N LEU A 7 -16.18 -9.14 4.74
CA LEU A 7 -14.88 -9.03 4.07
C LEU A 7 -13.98 -7.97 4.67
N PHE A 8 -14.55 -6.95 5.31
CA PHE A 8 -13.83 -5.79 5.79
C PHE A 8 -14.01 -5.58 7.29
N VAL A 9 -12.91 -5.27 7.97
CA VAL A 9 -12.91 -4.86 9.37
C VAL A 9 -12.84 -3.35 9.44
N PRO A 10 -13.81 -2.70 10.09
CA PRO A 10 -13.77 -1.28 10.33
C PRO A 10 -12.57 -0.78 11.13
N LEU A 11 -11.92 0.29 10.68
CA LEU A 11 -10.94 1.05 11.47
C LEU A 11 -11.27 2.57 11.48
N PRO A 12 -12.28 2.99 12.27
CA PRO A 12 -12.73 4.39 12.32
C PRO A 12 -11.63 5.36 12.75
N ALA A 13 -10.77 4.96 13.69
CA ALA A 13 -9.68 5.79 14.20
C ALA A 13 -8.73 6.30 13.10
N PHE A 14 -8.51 5.47 12.08
CA PHE A 14 -7.67 5.78 10.92
C PHE A 14 -8.48 6.18 9.68
N ARG A 15 -9.81 6.22 9.78
CA ARG A 15 -10.76 6.45 8.67
C ARG A 15 -10.55 5.46 7.51
N THR A 16 -10.32 4.19 7.81
CA THR A 16 -10.11 3.14 6.80
C THR A 16 -10.86 1.86 7.15
N ALA A 17 -10.89 0.92 6.21
CA ALA A 17 -11.33 -0.45 6.44
C ALA A 17 -10.22 -1.42 6.05
N VAL A 18 -10.11 -2.58 6.66
CA VAL A 18 -9.08 -3.59 6.33
C VAL A 18 -9.73 -4.83 5.77
N CYS A 19 -9.32 -5.24 4.57
CA CYS A 19 -9.75 -6.52 4.01
C CYS A 19 -9.21 -7.67 4.87
N ARG A 20 -10.07 -8.60 5.29
CA ARG A 20 -9.69 -9.76 6.12
C ARG A 20 -8.78 -10.74 5.38
N GLU A 21 -9.03 -10.97 4.09
CA GLU A 21 -8.27 -11.91 3.27
C GLU A 21 -6.90 -11.35 2.90
N HIS A 22 -6.87 -10.13 2.35
CA HIS A 22 -5.66 -9.52 1.81
C HIS A 22 -4.90 -8.67 2.82
N ARG A 23 -5.45 -8.49 4.02
CA ARG A 23 -4.90 -7.71 5.14
C ARG A 23 -4.35 -6.35 4.71
N THR A 24 -5.12 -5.67 3.87
CA THR A 24 -4.76 -4.38 3.26
C THR A 24 -5.82 -3.36 3.61
N ALA A 25 -5.39 -2.17 4.03
CA ALA A 25 -6.28 -1.05 4.30
C ALA A 25 -6.80 -0.44 2.99
N VAL A 26 -8.09 -0.15 2.95
CA VAL A 26 -8.81 0.45 1.84
C VAL A 26 -9.53 1.73 2.27
N THR A 27 -9.50 2.71 1.37
CA THR A 27 -10.32 3.93 1.37
C THR A 27 -11.61 3.72 0.56
N ALA A 28 -12.57 4.64 0.69
CA ALA A 28 -13.82 4.60 -0.06
C ALA A 28 -13.58 4.59 -1.58
N LYS A 29 -12.59 5.35 -2.06
CA LYS A 29 -12.21 5.36 -3.48
C LYS A 29 -11.50 4.08 -3.94
N SER A 30 -10.79 3.40 -3.03
CA SER A 30 -9.97 2.24 -3.38
C SER A 30 -10.71 0.90 -3.27
N VAL A 31 -11.82 0.84 -2.52
CA VAL A 31 -12.57 -0.40 -2.26
C VAL A 31 -13.01 -1.08 -3.56
N ALA A 32 -13.54 -0.31 -4.52
CA ALA A 32 -14.00 -0.83 -5.80
C ALA A 32 -12.85 -1.47 -6.58
N ARG A 33 -11.69 -0.81 -6.64
CA ARG A 33 -10.50 -1.37 -7.28
C ARG A 33 -10.03 -2.63 -6.56
N HIS A 34 -9.97 -2.59 -5.23
CA HIS A 34 -9.53 -3.72 -4.43
C HIS A 34 -10.39 -4.97 -4.67
N VAL A 35 -11.71 -4.84 -4.50
CA VAL A 35 -12.68 -5.92 -4.65
C VAL A 35 -12.67 -6.50 -6.07
N ASN A 36 -12.61 -5.65 -7.10
CA ASN A 36 -12.57 -6.12 -8.48
C ASN A 36 -11.25 -6.82 -8.88
N SER A 37 -10.12 -6.39 -8.32
CA SER A 37 -8.82 -6.98 -8.65
C SER A 37 -8.48 -8.22 -7.82
N HIS A 38 -8.93 -8.30 -6.56
CA HIS A 38 -8.50 -9.34 -5.63
C HIS A 38 -9.61 -10.34 -5.27
N HIS A 39 -10.88 -9.93 -5.33
CA HIS A 39 -12.03 -10.83 -5.09
C HIS A 39 -12.70 -11.23 -6.41
N GLY A 40 -11.89 -11.62 -7.40
CA GLY A 40 -12.37 -12.11 -8.71
C GLY A 40 -13.23 -13.37 -8.62
N HIS A 41 -13.06 -14.14 -7.54
CA HIS A 41 -13.84 -15.34 -7.24
C HIS A 41 -15.31 -15.06 -6.88
N LEU A 42 -15.65 -13.85 -6.44
CA LEU A 42 -17.03 -13.46 -6.16
C LEU A 42 -17.81 -13.20 -7.46
N ALA A 43 -19.14 -13.30 -7.41
CA ALA A 43 -19.95 -12.87 -8.54
C ALA A 43 -19.88 -11.35 -8.74
N ALA A 44 -19.99 -10.89 -9.99
CA ALA A 44 -19.94 -9.45 -10.30
C ALA A 44 -21.09 -8.65 -9.65
N CYS A 45 -22.25 -9.27 -9.43
CA CYS A 45 -23.34 -8.65 -8.66
C CYS A 45 -22.93 -8.45 -7.19
N THR A 46 -22.39 -9.48 -6.54
CA THR A 46 -21.94 -9.41 -5.15
C THR A 46 -20.85 -8.36 -4.95
N ARG A 47 -19.85 -8.31 -5.84
CA ARG A 47 -18.82 -7.27 -5.81
C ARG A 47 -19.41 -5.86 -5.89
N ARG A 48 -20.43 -5.65 -6.73
CA ARG A 48 -21.12 -4.36 -6.83
C ARG A 48 -21.87 -4.02 -5.54
N CYS A 49 -22.62 -4.96 -4.96
CA CYS A 49 -23.31 -4.76 -3.69
C CYS A 49 -22.34 -4.34 -2.58
N ILE A 50 -21.18 -5.00 -2.46
CA ILE A 50 -20.14 -4.65 -1.47
C ILE A 50 -19.64 -3.20 -1.66
N VAL A 51 -19.46 -2.77 -2.91
CA VAL A 51 -18.99 -1.40 -3.23
C VAL A 51 -20.07 -0.35 -2.95
N GLU A 52 -21.33 -0.68 -3.24
CA GLU A 52 -22.49 0.16 -2.95
C GLU A 52 -22.68 0.33 -1.43
N GLU A 53 -22.60 -0.77 -0.67
CA GLU A 53 -22.61 -0.76 0.80
C GLU A 53 -21.48 0.12 1.36
N ALA A 54 -20.25 -0.06 0.88
CA ALA A 54 -19.11 0.77 1.29
C ALA A 54 -19.33 2.27 1.03
N SER A 55 -20.02 2.60 -0.06
CA SER A 55 -20.33 3.98 -0.46
C SER A 55 -21.46 4.56 0.37
N ALA A 56 -22.49 3.77 0.71
CA ALA A 56 -23.57 4.16 1.61
C ALA A 56 -23.06 4.44 3.03
N LEU A 57 -22.12 3.61 3.52
CA LEU A 57 -21.46 3.82 4.81
C LEU A 57 -20.68 5.14 4.87
N HIS A 58 -20.14 5.62 3.74
CA HIS A 58 -19.47 6.91 3.66
C HIS A 58 -20.42 8.10 3.88
N GLY A 59 -21.65 8.01 3.37
CA GLY A 59 -22.66 9.07 3.50
C GLY A 59 -22.99 9.44 4.95
N ASN A 60 -22.72 8.55 5.91
CA ASN A 60 -22.97 8.78 7.34
C ASN A 60 -21.82 9.53 8.05
N GLY A 61 -20.83 10.04 7.32
CA GLY A 61 -19.80 10.97 7.82
C GLY A 61 -18.71 10.34 8.70
N CYS A 62 -18.78 9.04 8.98
CA CYS A 62 -17.86 8.36 9.90
C CYS A 62 -16.78 7.53 9.17
N TRP A 63 -16.91 7.34 7.85
CA TRP A 63 -16.46 6.08 7.25
C TRP A 63 -16.04 6.18 5.79
N PRO A 64 -15.11 5.32 5.32
CA PRO A 64 -13.69 5.64 5.29
C PRO A 64 -13.34 6.88 4.44
N ALA A 65 -12.14 7.43 4.67
CA ALA A 65 -11.53 8.52 3.92
C ALA A 65 -11.74 8.35 2.40
N ILE A 66 -12.01 9.45 1.69
CA ILE A 66 -12.12 9.42 0.22
C ILE A 66 -10.72 9.29 -0.37
N TYR A 67 -9.79 10.12 0.10
CA TYR A 67 -8.43 10.20 -0.39
C TYR A 67 -7.42 9.66 0.63
N MET A 68 -6.23 9.28 0.14
CA MET A 68 -5.15 8.85 1.03
C MET A 68 -4.68 9.96 1.98
N THR A 69 -4.86 11.22 1.59
CA THR A 69 -4.56 12.40 2.42
C THR A 69 -5.47 12.52 3.63
N ASP A 70 -6.66 11.92 3.59
CA ASP A 70 -7.63 12.01 4.69
C ASP A 70 -7.50 10.85 5.68
N ILE A 71 -6.58 9.91 5.40
CA ILE A 71 -6.19 8.85 6.33
C ILE A 71 -5.45 9.50 7.49
N ARG A 72 -5.93 9.23 8.70
CA ARG A 72 -5.22 9.62 9.91
C ARG A 72 -4.17 8.57 10.18
N PHE A 73 -2.89 8.93 10.07
CA PHE A 73 -1.81 8.05 10.50
C PHE A 73 -1.53 8.29 11.98
N PRO A 74 -1.18 7.25 12.74
CA PRO A 74 -0.76 7.42 14.12
C PRO A 74 0.51 8.27 14.17
N ASP A 75 0.52 9.25 15.07
CA ASP A 75 1.65 10.13 15.39
C ASP A 75 2.55 9.53 16.48
N GLN A 76 2.02 8.59 17.25
CA GLN A 76 2.73 7.82 18.28
C GLN A 76 2.74 6.32 17.97
N VAL A 77 3.60 5.58 18.69
CA VAL A 77 3.61 4.11 18.59
C VAL A 77 2.32 3.57 19.18
N ILE A 78 1.54 2.89 18.35
CA ILE A 78 0.31 2.21 18.74
C ILE A 78 0.53 0.70 18.87
N PRO A 79 -0.34 -0.01 19.61
CA PRO A 79 -0.41 -1.46 19.57
C PRO A 79 -0.62 -1.99 18.14
N VAL A 80 -0.27 -3.25 17.94
CA VAL A 80 -0.50 -3.94 16.66
C VAL A 80 -1.99 -3.94 16.33
N ILE A 81 -2.32 -3.64 15.07
CA ILE A 81 -3.66 -3.77 14.54
C ILE A 81 -3.80 -5.21 14.03
N ASP A 82 -4.55 -6.05 14.73
CA ASP A 82 -4.65 -7.51 14.45
C ASP A 82 -5.00 -7.85 13.00
N SER A 83 -5.78 -7.00 12.33
CA SER A 83 -6.18 -7.19 10.94
C SER A 83 -5.10 -6.84 9.92
N LEU A 84 -3.98 -6.24 10.34
CA LEU A 84 -2.86 -5.84 9.49
C LEU A 84 -1.59 -6.64 9.80
N PRO A 85 -0.83 -7.05 8.77
CA PRO A 85 0.43 -7.75 8.98
C PRO A 85 1.48 -6.75 9.48
N VAL A 86 2.22 -7.16 10.52
CA VAL A 86 3.42 -6.46 10.96
C VAL A 86 4.60 -6.98 10.14
N TRP A 87 5.31 -6.06 9.49
CA TRP A 87 6.48 -6.38 8.68
C TRP A 87 7.76 -5.89 9.36
N SER A 88 8.73 -6.77 9.53
CA SER A 88 10.05 -6.46 10.10
C SER A 88 11.07 -6.00 9.05
N ASP A 89 10.74 -6.09 7.76
CA ASP A 89 11.64 -5.80 6.63
C ASP A 89 11.57 -4.35 6.12
N GLY A 90 10.85 -3.49 6.85
CA GLY A 90 10.67 -2.08 6.54
C GLY A 90 12.00 -1.31 6.52
N LYS A 91 12.24 -0.57 5.45
CA LYS A 91 13.42 0.30 5.27
C LYS A 91 12.98 1.74 5.37
N ARG A 92 13.49 2.44 6.39
CA ARG A 92 13.21 3.85 6.66
C ARG A 92 14.23 4.74 5.97
N CYS A 93 13.76 5.78 5.29
CA CYS A 93 14.61 6.85 4.78
C CYS A 93 15.19 7.63 5.96
N VAL A 94 16.51 7.84 5.97
CA VAL A 94 17.20 8.55 7.06
C VAL A 94 16.86 10.04 7.08
N GLN A 95 16.54 10.65 5.93
CA GLN A 95 16.31 12.09 5.85
C GLN A 95 14.88 12.52 6.22
N CYS A 96 13.86 11.81 5.73
CA CYS A 96 12.45 12.19 5.96
C CYS A 96 11.63 11.12 6.70
N GLY A 97 12.23 9.99 7.04
CA GLY A 97 11.52 8.92 7.75
C GLY A 97 10.56 8.09 6.89
N HIS A 98 10.46 8.31 5.58
CA HIS A 98 9.59 7.54 4.67
C HIS A 98 9.94 6.04 4.67
N ILE A 99 8.96 5.15 4.76
CA ILE A 99 9.19 3.70 4.86
C ILE A 99 8.74 2.96 3.60
N ARG A 100 9.61 2.08 3.08
CA ARG A 100 9.29 1.11 2.02
C ARG A 100 9.88 -0.25 2.36
N ARG A 101 9.24 -1.34 1.92
CA ARG A 101 9.71 -2.70 2.20
C ARG A 101 10.87 -3.13 1.31
N THR A 102 10.83 -2.78 0.03
CA THR A 102 11.89 -3.18 -0.91
C THR A 102 13.05 -2.18 -0.92
N ARG A 103 14.27 -2.69 -1.16
CA ARG A 103 15.45 -1.84 -1.34
C ARG A 103 15.31 -0.95 -2.59
N GLN A 104 14.68 -1.45 -3.65
CA GLN A 104 14.51 -0.72 -4.89
C GLN A 104 13.59 0.50 -4.69
N ASP A 105 12.48 0.32 -3.97
CA ASP A 105 11.53 1.40 -3.71
C ASP A 105 12.10 2.49 -2.80
N ILE A 106 12.85 2.10 -1.75
CA ILE A 106 13.48 3.11 -0.88
C ILE A 106 14.59 3.86 -1.61
N GLN A 107 15.36 3.18 -2.47
CA GLN A 107 16.36 3.83 -3.32
C GLN A 107 15.71 4.78 -4.34
N LYS A 108 14.58 4.38 -4.94
CA LYS A 108 13.80 5.22 -5.84
C LYS A 108 13.32 6.47 -5.12
N HIS A 109 12.75 6.32 -3.93
CA HIS A 109 12.35 7.44 -3.08
C HIS A 109 13.53 8.38 -2.79
N CYS A 110 14.65 7.85 -2.27
CA CYS A 110 15.80 8.69 -1.95
C CYS A 110 16.38 9.40 -3.18
N ARG A 111 16.35 8.77 -4.35
CA ARG A 111 16.80 9.40 -5.60
C ARG A 111 15.90 10.54 -6.05
N LEU A 112 14.58 10.36 -5.99
CA LEU A 112 13.61 11.32 -6.49
C LEU A 112 13.43 12.50 -5.54
N GLU A 113 13.30 12.23 -4.24
CA GLU A 113 12.96 13.25 -3.24
C GLU A 113 14.19 13.94 -2.65
N HIS A 114 15.32 13.23 -2.56
CA HIS A 114 16.54 13.72 -1.89
C HIS A 114 17.75 13.80 -2.81
N GLY A 115 17.57 13.57 -4.11
CA GLY A 115 18.67 13.59 -5.08
C GLY A 115 19.75 12.53 -4.83
N TRP A 116 19.44 11.47 -4.05
CA TRP A 116 20.43 10.45 -3.72
C TRP A 116 20.93 9.71 -4.97
N ALA A 117 22.22 9.83 -5.22
CA ALA A 117 22.93 9.06 -6.23
C ALA A 117 23.64 7.87 -5.59
N ASN A 118 23.56 6.70 -6.24
CA ASN A 118 24.30 5.53 -5.76
C ASN A 118 25.81 5.78 -5.89
N PRO A 119 26.58 5.82 -4.78
CA PRO A 119 28.02 6.08 -4.82
C PRO A 119 28.78 4.97 -5.55
N ARG A 120 28.23 3.74 -5.57
CA ARG A 120 28.71 2.68 -6.46
C ARG A 120 28.12 2.92 -7.84
N ARG A 121 28.84 3.65 -8.71
CA ARG A 121 28.49 3.72 -10.14
C ARG A 121 28.27 2.30 -10.67
N ARG A 122 27.28 2.13 -11.55
CA ARG A 122 27.03 0.85 -12.25
C ARG A 122 28.37 0.37 -12.78
N GLY A 123 28.87 -0.76 -12.26
CA GLY A 123 30.16 -1.30 -12.67
C GLY A 123 30.14 -1.49 -14.18
N GLY A 124 30.84 -0.61 -14.90
CA GLY A 124 31.16 -0.86 -16.30
C GLY A 124 32.02 -2.11 -16.32
N LYS A 125 31.69 -3.07 -17.19
CA LYS A 125 32.61 -4.16 -17.50
C LYS A 125 33.97 -3.51 -17.84
N PRO A 126 35.08 -3.85 -17.17
CA PRO A 126 36.39 -3.39 -17.60
C PRO A 126 36.59 -3.88 -19.04
N GLY A 127 36.99 -2.97 -19.93
CA GLY A 127 37.07 -3.21 -21.36
C GLY A 127 37.79 -4.52 -21.70
N GLY A 128 37.10 -5.39 -22.44
CA GLY A 128 37.75 -6.45 -23.19
C GLY A 128 38.60 -5.80 -24.27
N ARG A 129 39.87 -5.52 -23.96
CA ARG A 129 40.88 -5.22 -24.97
C ARG A 129 41.02 -6.46 -25.84
N GLY A 130 40.44 -6.42 -27.03
CA GLY A 130 40.71 -7.38 -28.09
C GLY A 130 42.20 -7.34 -28.43
N ARG A 131 42.84 -8.50 -28.29
CA ARG A 131 44.21 -8.77 -28.75
C ARG A 131 44.24 -8.64 -30.29
N PRO A 132 45.22 -7.95 -30.91
CA PRO A 132 45.35 -8.02 -32.37
C PRO A 132 45.79 -9.42 -32.76
N ALA A 133 45.08 -10.03 -33.72
CA ALA A 133 45.56 -11.20 -34.44
C ALA A 133 46.52 -10.71 -35.54
N GLY A 134 47.65 -11.42 -35.68
CA GLY A 134 48.66 -11.17 -36.71
C GLY A 134 48.21 -11.57 -38.10
#